data_AF-A0A917VK07-F1
#
_entry.id   AF-A0A917VK07-F1
#
_cell.length_a   1.000
_cell.length_b   1.000
_cell.length_c   1.000
_cell.angle_alpha   90.00
_cell.angle_beta   90.00
_cell.angle_gamma   90.00
#
_symmetry.space_group_name_H-M   'P 1'
#
loop_
_entity.id
_entity.type
_entity.pdbx_description
1 polymer ?
#
loop_
_entity_poly.entity_id
_entity_poly.type
_entity_poly.pdbx_seq_one_letter_code
_entity_poly.pdbx_strand_id
1 'polypeptide(L)' 'MNKAISESAKIWGLRLHLLFYVLANLAQIVVWWAVDQEHFFWPLWSIVFWGIGLVFHYWGVRTAPRSNTGHRTY' A
#
# COMPACT_ATOMS: atom_id res chain seq x y z
N MET A 1 -1.73 -10.63 -25.17
CA MET A 1 -1.67 -9.15 -25.08
C MET A 1 -1.18 -8.77 -23.69
N ASN A 2 0.13 -8.56 -23.51
CA ASN A 2 0.68 -8.15 -22.20
C ASN A 2 0.36 -6.66 -21.99
N LYS A 3 -0.66 -6.35 -21.19
CA LYS A 3 -0.97 -4.96 -20.84
C LYS A 3 0.08 -4.46 -19.86
N ALA A 4 1.02 -3.64 -20.34
CA ALA A 4 1.87 -2.85 -19.46
C ALA A 4 0.97 -1.90 -18.65
N ILE A 5 0.99 -2.01 -17.33
CA ILE A 5 0.24 -1.14 -16.43
C ILE A 5 0.88 0.26 -16.51
N SER A 6 0.06 1.29 -16.74
CA SER A 6 0.54 2.68 -16.83
C SER A 6 1.10 3.16 -15.49
N GLU A 7 2.09 4.05 -15.53
CA GLU A 7 2.70 4.63 -14.32
C GLU A 7 1.66 5.31 -13.42
N SER A 8 0.69 5.99 -14.01
CA SER A 8 -0.42 6.60 -13.28
C SER A 8 -1.24 5.57 -12.51
N ALA A 9 -1.50 4.40 -13.10
CA ALA A 9 -2.24 3.33 -12.42
C ALA A 9 -1.46 2.75 -11.23
N LYS A 10 -0.13 2.62 -11.33
CA LYS A 10 0.73 2.17 -10.21
C LYS A 10 0.68 3.16 -9.05
N ILE A 11 0.84 4.46 -9.33
CA ILE A 11 0.76 5.52 -8.31
C ILE A 11 -0.63 5.56 -7.67
N TRP A 12 -1.69 5.38 -8.46
CA TRP A 12 -3.06 5.39 -7.95
C TRP A 12 -3.33 4.19 -7.03
N GLY A 13 -2.84 2.99 -7.39
CA GLY A 13 -2.88 1.81 -6.54
C GLY A 13 -2.17 2.03 -5.20
N LEU A 14 -1.00 2.67 -5.20
CA LEU A 14 -0.28 3.03 -3.98
C LEU A 14 -1.06 4.02 -3.11
N ARG A 15 -1.68 5.05 -3.71
CA ARG A 15 -2.51 6.02 -2.99
C ARG A 15 -3.71 5.37 -2.31
N LEU A 16 -4.41 4.47 -3.01
CA LEU A 16 -5.49 3.71 -2.41
C LEU A 16 -5.01 2.82 -1.26
N HIS A 17 -3.89 2.11 -1.45
CA HIS A 17 -3.35 1.27 -0.39
C HIS A 17 -3.05 2.11 0.86
N LEU A 18 -2.39 3.26 0.70
CA LEU A 18 -2.14 4.19 1.80
C LEU A 18 -3.43 4.68 2.46
N LEU A 19 -4.44 5.08 1.67
CA LEU A 19 -5.73 5.53 2.20
C LEU A 19 -6.41 4.45 3.05
N PHE A 20 -6.52 3.23 2.51
CA PHE A 20 -7.14 2.13 3.23
C PHE A 20 -6.32 1.67 4.43
N TYR A 21 -4.99 1.73 4.35
CA TYR A 21 -4.12 1.49 5.49
C TYR A 21 -4.45 2.45 6.64
N VAL A 22 -4.60 3.76 6.36
CA VAL A 22 -4.95 4.74 7.40
C VAL A 22 -6.37 4.50 7.92
N LEU A 23 -7.36 4.40 7.04
CA LEU A 23 -8.77 4.26 7.43
C LEU A 23 -9.01 2.98 8.24
N ALA A 24 -8.45 1.85 7.81
CA ALA A 24 -8.65 0.57 8.48
C ALA A 24 -7.95 0.51 9.84
N ASN A 25 -6.75 1.11 9.99
CA ASN A 25 -6.09 1.17 11.29
C ASN A 25 -6.80 2.13 12.25
N LEU A 26 -7.30 3.28 11.77
CA LEU A 26 -8.13 4.17 12.57
C LEU A 26 -9.41 3.49 13.05
N ALA A 27 -10.10 2.76 12.17
CA ALA A 27 -11.29 2.00 12.54
C ALA A 27 -10.98 0.95 13.63
N GLN A 28 -9.86 0.23 13.50
CA GLN A 28 -9.43 -0.74 14.52
C GLN A 28 -9.11 -0.08 15.86
N ILE A 29 -8.45 1.09 15.86
CA ILE A 29 -8.19 1.86 17.07
C ILE A 29 -9.50 2.30 17.73
N VAL A 30 -10.47 2.78 16.96
CA VAL A 30 -11.78 3.17 17.47
C VAL A 30 -12.50 1.98 18.08
N VAL A 31 -12.47 0.82 17.43
CA VAL A 31 -13.05 -0.42 17.97
C VAL A 31 -12.37 -0.81 19.27
N TRP A 32 -11.04 -0.90 19.28
CA TRP A 32 -10.29 -1.23 20.50
C TRP A 32 -10.60 -0.27 21.64
N TRP A 33 -10.63 1.03 21.37
CA TRP A 33 -10.97 2.04 22.38
C TRP A 33 -12.40 1.89 22.92
N ALA A 34 -13.36 1.54 22.06
CA ALA A 34 -14.76 1.40 22.45
C ALA A 34 -15.06 0.10 23.21
N VAL A 35 -14.36 -1.01 22.91
CA VAL A 35 -14.76 -2.34 23.38
C VAL A 35 -13.68 -3.08 24.20
N ASP A 36 -12.42 -2.69 24.10
CA ASP A 36 -11.30 -3.54 24.52
C ASP A 36 -10.13 -2.75 25.14
N GLN A 37 -10.40 -1.55 25.64
CA GLN A 37 -9.37 -0.60 26.13
C GLN A 37 -8.52 -1.12 27.30
N GLU A 38 -9.03 -2.09 28.06
CA GLU A 38 -8.32 -2.68 29.22
C GLU A 38 -7.40 -3.84 28.82
N HIS A 39 -7.51 -4.33 27.59
CA HIS A 39 -6.69 -5.43 27.08
C HIS A 39 -5.59 -4.93 26.14
N PHE A 40 -4.74 -5.88 25.75
CA PHE A 40 -3.65 -5.64 24.83
C PHE A 40 -4.09 -4.92 23.55
N PHE A 41 -3.30 -3.94 23.13
CA PHE A 41 -3.53 -3.14 21.93
C PHE A 41 -3.29 -3.96 20.64
N TRP A 42 -4.24 -4.84 20.32
CA TRP A 42 -4.21 -5.70 19.15
C TRP A 42 -4.13 -4.96 17.80
N PRO A 43 -4.60 -3.69 17.63
CA PRO A 43 -4.39 -2.96 16.37
C PRO A 43 -2.91 -2.80 16.00
N LEU A 44 -1.99 -2.93 16.96
CA LEU A 44 -0.54 -2.92 16.72
C LEU A 44 -0.11 -3.90 15.62
N TRP A 45 -0.65 -5.12 15.66
CA TRP A 45 -0.28 -6.16 14.69
C TRP A 45 -0.64 -5.75 13.27
N SER A 46 -1.83 -5.20 13.07
CA SER A 46 -2.28 -4.69 11.77
C SER A 46 -1.42 -3.54 11.29
N ILE A 47 -1.11 -2.57 12.15
CA ILE A 47 -0.22 -1.44 11.83
C ILE A 47 1.14 -1.96 11.37
N VAL A 48 1.76 -2.88 12.11
CA VAL A 48 3.09 -3.39 11.77
C VAL A 48 3.07 -4.23 10.50
N PHE A 49 2.25 -5.27 10.42
CA PHE A 49 2.29 -6.20 9.29
C PHE A 49 1.78 -5.59 7.99
N TRP A 50 0.69 -4.81 8.04
CA TRP A 50 0.22 -4.11 6.85
C TRP A 50 1.16 -2.95 6.47
N GLY A 51 1.81 -2.32 7.46
CA GLY A 51 2.80 -1.27 7.22
C GLY A 51 4.00 -1.81 6.43
N ILE A 52 4.47 -3.01 6.76
CA ILE A 52 5.49 -3.71 5.97
C ILE A 52 5.03 -3.92 4.52
N GLY A 53 3.79 -4.39 4.32
CA GLY A 53 3.21 -4.56 2.98
C GLY A 53 3.12 -3.26 2.18
N LEU A 54 2.74 -2.16 2.83
CA LEU A 54 2.68 -0.82 2.22
C LEU A 54 4.07 -0.34 1.80
N VAL A 55 5.11 -0.58 2.62
CA VAL A 55 6.50 -0.24 2.28
C VAL A 55 6.98 -1.02 1.05
N PHE A 56 6.69 -2.32 0.97
CA PHE A 56 7.02 -3.11 -0.21
C PHE A 56 6.27 -2.65 -1.46
N HIS A 57 5.00 -2.26 -1.33
CA HIS A 57 4.24 -1.71 -2.44
C HIS A 57 4.85 -0.39 -2.93
N TYR A 58 5.21 0.50 -2.01
CA TYR A 58 5.91 1.74 -2.33
C TYR A 58 7.22 1.49 -3.08
N TRP A 59 8.03 0.53 -2.60
CA TRP A 59 9.26 0.15 -3.30
C TRP A 59 8.98 -0.38 -4.69
N GLY A 60 8.00 -1.29 -4.86
CA GLY A 60 7.64 -1.83 -6.18
C GLY A 60 7.23 -0.76 -7.19
N VAL A 61 6.54 0.30 -6.74
CA VAL A 61 6.20 1.43 -7.62
C VAL A 61 7.43 2.28 -7.95
N ARG A 62 8.35 2.47 -7.00
CA ARG A 62 9.54 3.33 -7.17
C ARG A 62 10.68 2.69 -7.94
N THR A 63 10.86 1.37 -7.83
CA THR A 63 11.97 0.63 -8.46
C THR A 63 11.60 0.03 -9.81
N ALA A 64 10.33 0.11 -10.23
CA ALA A 64 9.89 -0.36 -11.54
C ALA A 64 10.73 0.31 -12.66
N PRO A 65 11.52 -0.46 -13.44
CA PRO A 65 12.28 0.10 -14.53
C PRO A 65 11.35 0.79 -15.53
N ARG A 66 11.68 2.02 -15.93
CA ARG A 66 11.08 2.62 -17.12
C ARG A 66 11.38 1.68 -18.27
N SER A 67 10.36 1.11 -18.90
CA SER A 67 10.56 0.35 -20.13
C SER A 67 11.17 1.30 -21.15
N ASN A 68 12.47 1.17 -21.38
CA ASN A 68 13.17 1.92 -22.41
C ASN A 68 12.73 1.32 -23.76
N THR A 69 11.62 1.83 -24.29
CA THR A 69 11.18 1.52 -25.65
C THR A 69 12.14 2.24 -26.61
N GLY A 70 13.34 1.70 -26.73
CA GLY A 70 14.31 2.12 -27.72
C GLY A 70 13.69 1.92 -29.10
N HIS A 71 13.39 3.02 -29.76
CA HIS A 71 13.20 3.10 -31.21
C HIS A 71 14.35 2.33 -31.88
N ARG A 72 14.08 1.12 -32.38
CA ARG A 72 14.94 0.51 -33.41
C ARG A 72 14.48 1.04 -34.76
N THR A 73 15.09 2.13 -35.19
CA THR A 73 15.17 2.48 -36.61
C THR A 73 16.24 1.61 -37.24
N TYR A 74 15.83 0.67 -38.11
CA TYR A 74 16.52 0.27 -39.33
C TYR A 74 15.46 -0.21 -40.32
#